data_AF-A0ABD7GNL7-F1
#
_entry.id   AF-A0ABD7GNL7-F1
#
_cell.length_a   1.000
_cell.length_b   1.000
_cell.length_c   1.000
_cell.angle_alpha   90.00
_cell.angle_beta   90.00
_cell.angle_gamma   90.00
#
_symmetry.space_group_name_H-M   'P 1'
#
loop_
_entity.id
_entity.type
_entity.pdbx_description
1 polymer ?
#
loop_
_entity_poly.entity_id
_entity_poly.type
_entity_poly.pdbx_seq_one_letter_code
_entity_poly.pdbx_strand_id
1 'polypeptide(L)' 'MKLAGLHPDEQRRLQSLRSSGLLNSGKEERFDRLTRLARSLYNLPVASISLVGEDLLHIKS' A
#
# COMPACT_ATOMS: atom_id res chain seq x y z
N MET A 1 13.28 14.73 -9.72
CA MET A 1 12.23 13.82 -9.20
C MET A 1 10.93 14.17 -9.91
N LYS A 2 10.34 13.22 -10.65
CA LYS A 2 9.04 13.44 -11.30
C LYS A 2 7.98 13.41 -10.20
N LEU A 3 7.45 14.58 -9.83
CA LEU A 3 6.21 14.61 -9.04
C LEU A 3 5.18 13.91 -9.93
N ALA A 4 4.78 12.70 -9.54
CA ALA A 4 3.69 12.02 -10.20
C ALA A 4 2.50 12.98 -10.11
N GLY A 5 2.03 13.47 -11.27
CA GLY A 5 0.85 14.31 -11.30
C GLY A 5 -0.31 13.54 -10.66
N LEU A 6 -1.20 14.28 -10.01
CA LEU A 6 -2.44 13.73 -9.45
C LEU A 6 -3.12 12.86 -10.50
N HIS A 7 -3.59 11.68 -10.10
CA HIS A 7 -4.33 10.80 -10.99
C HIS A 7 -5.57 11.56 -11.50
N PRO A 8 -5.95 11.45 -12.78
CA PRO A 8 -7.09 12.18 -13.34
C PRO A 8 -8.39 11.98 -12.55
N ASP A 9 -8.56 10.78 -11.96
CA ASP A 9 -9.69 10.44 -11.08
C ASP A 9 -9.26 10.26 -9.60
N GLU A 10 -8.44 11.17 -9.07
CA GLU A 10 -7.90 11.04 -7.71
C GLU A 10 -8.98 10.86 -6.64
N GLN A 11 -10.11 11.57 -6.77
CA GLN A 11 -11.23 11.47 -5.83
C GLN A 11 -11.84 10.06 -5.80
N ARG A 12 -11.97 9.40 -6.96
CA ARG A 12 -12.47 8.03 -7.06
C ARG A 12 -11.46 7.02 -6.51
N ARG A 13 -10.17 7.26 -6.74
CA ARG A 13 -9.07 6.43 -6.20
C ARG A 13 -9.07 6.47 -4.67
N LEU A 14 -9.13 7.67 -4.08
CA LEU A 14 -9.19 7.88 -2.64
C LEU A 14 -10.46 7.27 -2.02
N GLN A 15 -11.61 7.44 -2.66
CA GLN A 15 -12.85 6.82 -2.21
C GLN A 15 -12.74 5.29 -2.21
N SER A 16 -12.19 4.71 -3.28
CA SER A 16 -11.96 3.26 -3.39
C SER A 16 -11.03 2.78 -2.29
N LEU A 17 -9.92 3.50 -2.03
CA LEU A 17 -9.00 3.19 -0.95
C LEU A 17 -9.66 3.26 0.43
N ARG A 18 -10.48 4.27 0.71
CA ARG A 18 -11.24 4.37 1.97
C ARG A 18 -12.25 3.23 2.12
N SER A 19 -12.97 2.90 1.04
CA SER A 19 -13.97 1.82 1.03
C SER A 19 -13.37 0.42 1.19
N SER A 20 -12.09 0.25 0.79
CA SER A 20 -11.38 -1.03 0.90
C SER A 20 -11.13 -1.48 2.35
N GLY A 21 -11.24 -0.56 3.33
CA GLY A 21 -10.97 -0.83 4.75
C GLY A 21 -9.49 -1.02 5.09
N LEU A 22 -8.59 -0.97 4.10
CA LEU A 22 -7.16 -1.26 4.27
C LEU A 22 -6.40 -0.20 5.09
N LEU A 23 -6.93 1.02 5.17
CA LEU A 23 -6.32 2.12 5.91
C LEU A 23 -6.50 1.98 7.43
N ASN A 24 -7.66 1.46 7.86
CA ASN A 24 -8.03 1.35 9.28
C ASN A 24 -7.80 -0.05 9.86
N SER A 25 -7.27 -0.97 9.08
CA SER A 25 -6.91 -2.28 9.57
C SER A 25 -5.58 -2.22 10.33
N GLY A 26 -5.54 -2.87 11.50
CA GLY A 26 -4.34 -2.96 12.34
C GLY A 26 -3.25 -3.83 11.71
N LYS A 27 -2.48 -4.54 12.54
CA LYS A 27 -1.56 -5.57 12.03
C LYS A 27 -2.36 -6.69 11.37
N GLU A 28 -2.30 -6.79 10.06
CA GLU A 28 -2.92 -7.87 9.31
C GLU A 28 -1.87 -8.90 8.91
N GLU A 29 -1.99 -10.10 9.47
CA GLU A 29 -1.14 -11.25 9.13
C GLU A 29 -1.19 -11.64 7.64
N ARG A 30 -2.18 -11.13 6.89
CA ARG A 30 -2.30 -11.32 5.43
C ARG A 30 -1.21 -10.55 4.68
N PHE A 31 -0.91 -9.31 5.07
CA PHE A 31 0.12 -8.52 4.42
C PHE A 31 1.50 -9.09 4.76
N ASP A 32 1.75 -9.43 6.03
CA ASP A 32 3.01 -10.05 6.48
C ASP A 32 3.34 -11.33 5.71
N ARG A 33 2.31 -12.12 5.37
CA ARG A 33 2.46 -13.31 4.53
C ARG A 33 2.85 -12.96 3.10
N LEU A 34 2.25 -11.92 2.51
CA LEU A 34 2.57 -11.47 1.15
C LEU A 34 3.99 -10.92 1.06
N THR A 35 4.41 -10.07 1.98
CA THR A 35 5.78 -9.50 1.96
C THR A 35 6.82 -10.57 2.27
N ARG A 36 6.54 -11.52 3.17
CA ARG A 36 7.41 -12.68 3.39
C ARG A 36 7.54 -13.55 2.14
N LEU A 37 6.44 -13.79 1.44
CA LEU A 37 6.47 -14.54 0.19
C LEU A 37 7.30 -13.82 -0.87
N ALA A 38 7.10 -12.51 -1.06
CA ALA A 38 7.90 -11.71 -2.00
C ALA A 38 9.40 -11.75 -1.65
N ARG A 39 9.76 -11.64 -0.37
CA ARG A 39 11.15 -11.77 0.09
C ARG A 39 11.72 -13.14 -0.22
N SER A 40 10.96 -14.20 0.01
CA SER A 40 11.39 -15.58 -0.22
C SER A 40 11.50 -15.94 -1.70
N LEU A 41 10.60 -15.44 -2.55
CA LEU A 41 10.60 -15.75 -3.98
C LEU A 41 11.71 -15.02 -4.73
N TYR A 42 12.04 -13.80 -4.30
CA TYR A 42 12.98 -12.93 -5.00
C TYR A 42 14.28 -12.68 -4.21
N ASN A 43 14.51 -13.39 -3.11
CA ASN A 43 15.66 -13.22 -2.21
C ASN A 43 15.90 -11.76 -1.81
N LEU A 44 14.84 -11.03 -1.47
CA LEU A 44 14.92 -9.60 -1.14
C LEU A 44 15.17 -9.37 0.36
N PRO A 45 16.01 -8.37 0.73
CA PRO A 45 16.26 -8.05 2.13
C PRO A 45 15.01 -7.49 2.83
N VAL A 46 14.18 -6.74 2.10
CA VAL A 46 12.95 -6.10 2.61
C VAL A 46 11.88 -6.13 1.52
N ALA A 47 10.61 -6.28 1.92
CA ALA A 47 9.45 -6.04 1.07
C ALA A 47 8.36 -5.34 1.90
N SER A 48 7.62 -4.43 1.28
CA SER A 48 6.52 -3.69 1.90
C SER A 48 5.46 -3.37 0.86
N ILE A 49 4.23 -3.15 1.34
CA ILE A 49 3.11 -2.68 0.53
C ILE A 49 2.81 -1.25 0.94
N SER A 50 2.86 -0.32 -0.02
CA SER A 50 2.63 1.09 0.22
C SER A 50 1.29 1.53 -0.36
N LEU A 51 0.38 1.99 0.50
CA LEU A 51 -0.91 2.55 0.12
C LEU A 51 -0.81 4.08 0.12
N VAL A 52 -0.94 4.67 -1.07
CA VAL A 52 -0.86 6.13 -1.25
C VAL A 52 -2.20 6.75 -0.82
N GLY A 53 -2.23 7.46 0.30
CA GLY A 53 -3.39 8.23 0.75
C GLY A 53 -3.47 9.59 0.06
N GLU A 54 -4.32 10.47 0.61
CA GLU A 54 -4.47 11.86 0.16
C GLU A 54 -3.23 12.68 0.57
N ASP A 55 -2.91 12.66 1.86
CA ASP A 55 -1.78 13.41 2.42
C ASP A 55 -0.67 12.52 3.01
N LEU A 56 -0.94 11.22 3.17
CA LEU A 56 -0.08 10.28 3.90
C LEU A 56 0.17 9.01 3.10
N LEU A 57 1.39 8.46 3.24
CA LEU A 57 1.73 7.13 2.76
C LEU A 57 1.56 6.12 3.89
N HIS A 58 0.67 5.15 3.72
CA HIS A 58 0.47 4.08 4.68
C HIS A 58 1.27 2.85 4.26
N ILE A 59 2.27 2.48 5.05
CA ILE A 59 3.11 1.30 4.78
C ILE A 59 2.57 0.11 5.57
N LYS A 60 2.39 -1.00 4.87
CA LYS A 60 2.01 -2.31 5.43
C LYS A 60 3.15 -3.30 5.20
N SER A 61 3.41 -4.14 6.20
CA SER A 61 4.23 -5.34 6.06
C SER A 61 3.35 -6.54 5.93
#